data_AF-A0A8C5KFJ9-F1
#
_entry.id   AF-A0A8C5KFJ9-F1
#
_cell.length_a   1.000
_cell.length_b   1.000
_cell.length_c   1.000
_cell.angle_alpha   90.00
_cell.angle_beta   90.00
_cell.angle_gamma   90.00
#
_symmetry.space_group_name_H-M   'P 1'
#
loop_
_entity.id
_entity.type
_entity.pdbx_description
1 polymer ?
#
loop_
_entity_poly.entity_id
_entity_poly.type
_entity_poly.pdbx_seq_one_letter_code
_entity_poly.pdbx_strand_id
1 'polypeptide(L)'
;MLNHYGKTASFTTKIGLCVNMRSLPWYVQANPNSFFPRCYGLCTESEKQEFLDDFRRTVASSILKWVVSHQKYNKNEAKNEEARNGDPSPKKDPENADKLKGLSGQLIDTACKVCQAYLGQLEHEDIDMTETGAENLSEEEWDKLIQQYYSLVHGNAVISDTRSYLPQCQALLNKITSINPQTEIDGIRNIWIIKPAAKSRGRDIVCMNRVESILKLVAADSQTTKDKWVVQKYIETPMLIYDTKFDIRQWFLVTDWNPLTIWFYKESYLRFSTQRFSLDKLDSAIHLCNNSIQRRLKNDKDRSPLLPGHNMWTSSRFQEYLQKRGREAVWSTIIYPSMKRAITNAMRVAQDHVEARKNSFELYGADFILGRDFKPWLIEINSSPTMHPSTPVTAQLCAQVQEDTIKVVVDRRMDRNCDIGNFELLWRQPAVELPPFSGSELYVEGISVKKAKKQMPPITNLNFSESSSDMPLKVGSPRTMQEPAGGPSHTIMRQDWKREDSKLGSRAVSTPALT
;
A
#
# COMPACT_ATOMS: atom_id res chain seq x y z
N MET A 1 5.93 -1.80 32.61
CA MET A 1 6.09 -1.56 31.17
C MET A 1 5.14 -2.49 30.42
N LEU A 2 4.59 -2.09 29.29
CA LEU A 2 3.78 -2.98 28.44
C LEU A 2 4.40 -3.09 27.04
N ASN A 3 4.32 -4.27 26.44
CA ASN A 3 4.80 -4.55 25.09
C ASN A 3 3.74 -4.27 23.99
N HIS A 4 2.77 -3.38 24.25
CA HIS A 4 1.76 -2.96 23.28
C HIS A 4 1.38 -1.49 23.47
N TYR A 5 1.04 -0.79 22.38
CA TYR A 5 0.37 0.52 22.40
C TYR A 5 -1.15 0.40 22.23
N GLY A 6 -1.88 1.50 22.47
CA GLY A 6 -3.29 1.61 22.12
C GLY A 6 -3.48 2.03 20.66
N LYS A 7 -4.56 1.58 20.03
CA LYS A 7 -5.00 2.03 18.68
C LYS A 7 -3.93 1.95 17.57
N THR A 8 -3.33 0.78 17.35
CA THR A 8 -2.36 0.57 16.25
C THR A 8 -3.01 0.13 14.93
N ALA A 9 -4.34 0.11 14.86
CA ALA A 9 -5.08 -0.41 13.71
C ALA A 9 -4.82 0.37 12.40
N SER A 10 -4.41 1.63 12.50
CA SER A 10 -4.11 2.49 11.35
C SER A 10 -2.98 1.98 10.47
N PHE A 11 -2.07 1.14 10.96
CA PHE A 11 -1.02 0.53 10.12
C PHE A 11 -0.89 -0.98 10.27
N THR A 12 -1.54 -1.57 11.29
CA THR A 12 -1.51 -3.02 11.53
C THR A 12 -2.70 -3.77 10.90
N THR A 13 -3.72 -3.03 10.43
CA THR A 13 -4.79 -3.58 9.58
C THR A 13 -4.51 -3.24 8.12
N LYS A 14 -5.09 -4.01 7.21
CA LYS A 14 -4.88 -3.81 5.77
C LYS A 14 -5.58 -2.56 5.27
N ILE A 15 -6.79 -2.29 5.78
CA ILE A 15 -7.53 -1.06 5.46
C ILE A 15 -6.83 0.16 6.07
N GLY A 16 -6.37 0.07 7.32
CA GLY A 16 -5.61 1.16 7.94
C GLY A 16 -4.36 1.47 7.13
N LEU A 17 -3.54 0.46 6.84
CA LEU A 17 -2.31 0.68 6.08
C LEU A 17 -2.60 1.24 4.68
N CYS A 18 -3.66 0.78 4.02
CA CYS A 18 -4.13 1.34 2.74
C CYS A 18 -4.43 2.84 2.84
N VAL A 19 -5.23 3.25 3.83
CA VAL A 19 -5.59 4.66 4.06
C VAL A 19 -4.36 5.48 4.42
N ASN A 20 -3.51 5.00 5.34
CA ASN A 20 -2.27 5.67 5.71
C ASN A 20 -1.33 5.87 4.51
N MET A 21 -1.17 4.88 3.64
CA MET A 21 -0.30 5.03 2.46
C MET A 21 -0.84 6.08 1.48
N ARG A 22 -2.16 6.26 1.36
CA ARG A 22 -2.76 7.31 0.52
C ARG A 22 -2.47 8.71 1.06
N SER A 23 -2.47 8.87 2.39
CA SER A 23 -2.16 10.15 3.05
C SER A 23 -0.67 10.45 3.16
N LEU A 24 0.22 9.50 2.81
CA LEU A 24 1.68 9.62 2.96
C LEU A 24 2.27 10.93 2.42
N PRO A 25 1.88 11.43 1.22
CA PRO A 25 2.45 12.66 0.67
C PRO A 25 2.25 13.90 1.53
N TRP A 26 1.28 13.91 2.46
CA TRP A 26 1.03 15.02 3.38
C TRP A 26 2.02 15.05 4.55
N TYR A 27 2.67 13.92 4.86
CA TYR A 27 3.60 13.79 5.98
C TYR A 27 5.07 13.74 5.54
N VAL A 28 5.31 13.20 4.35
CA VAL A 28 6.65 13.02 3.78
C VAL A 28 6.61 13.25 2.27
N GLN A 29 7.68 13.81 1.72
CA GLN A 29 7.89 13.89 0.27
C GLN A 29 8.33 12.53 -0.28
N ALA A 30 7.42 11.54 -0.23
CA ALA A 30 7.65 10.22 -0.79
C ALA A 30 6.40 9.73 -1.53
N ASN A 31 6.62 9.09 -2.69
CA ASN A 31 5.56 8.46 -3.44
C ASN A 31 5.25 7.06 -2.83
N PRO A 32 4.06 6.82 -2.23
CA PRO A 32 3.71 5.52 -1.66
C PRO A 32 3.74 4.41 -2.71
N ASN A 33 3.42 4.71 -3.97
CA ASN A 33 3.38 3.74 -5.04
C ASN A 33 4.77 3.18 -5.41
N SER A 34 5.87 3.76 -4.89
CA SER A 34 7.23 3.27 -5.13
C SER A 34 7.64 2.10 -4.23
N PHE A 35 6.91 1.83 -3.16
CA PHE A 35 7.22 0.76 -2.20
C PHE A 35 5.99 0.06 -1.61
N PHE A 36 4.77 0.50 -1.91
CA PHE A 36 3.53 -0.13 -1.49
C PHE A 36 2.65 -0.38 -2.73
N PRO A 37 2.30 -1.64 -3.06
CA PRO A 37 1.42 -1.92 -4.19
C PRO A 37 0.08 -1.24 -3.98
N ARG A 38 -0.41 -0.57 -5.03
CA ARG A 38 -1.63 0.25 -4.95
C ARG A 38 -2.81 -0.57 -4.44
N CYS A 39 -3.58 0.06 -3.56
CA CYS A 39 -4.58 -0.59 -2.74
C CYS A 39 -5.80 0.32 -2.59
N TYR A 40 -6.98 -0.31 -2.57
CA TYR A 40 -8.27 0.36 -2.50
C TYR A 40 -9.11 -0.30 -1.42
N GLY A 41 -9.76 0.53 -0.59
CA GLY A 41 -10.92 0.08 0.18
C GLY A 41 -12.08 -0.19 -0.78
N LEU A 42 -12.93 -1.16 -0.47
CA LEU A 42 -14.17 -1.39 -1.23
C LEU A 42 -15.41 -1.09 -0.38
N CYS A 43 -15.28 -0.11 0.51
CA CYS A 43 -16.26 0.24 1.51
C CYS A 43 -17.28 1.26 1.00
N THR A 44 -16.84 2.17 0.13
CA THR A 44 -17.66 3.24 -0.46
C THR A 44 -17.75 3.10 -1.98
N GLU A 45 -18.80 3.65 -2.59
CA GLU A 45 -18.93 3.65 -4.06
C GLU A 45 -17.81 4.44 -4.74
N SER A 46 -17.33 5.53 -4.11
CA SER A 46 -16.19 6.29 -4.62
C SER A 46 -14.92 5.44 -4.71
N GLU A 47 -14.57 4.71 -3.64
CA GLU A 47 -13.37 3.87 -3.67
C GLU A 47 -13.51 2.66 -4.60
N LYS A 48 -14.73 2.12 -4.75
CA LYS A 48 -15.02 1.09 -5.75
C LYS A 48 -14.81 1.63 -7.17
N GLN A 49 -15.24 2.85 -7.45
CA GLN A 49 -15.03 3.49 -8.74
C GLN A 49 -13.55 3.73 -9.01
N GLU A 50 -12.79 4.23 -8.02
CA GLU A 50 -11.32 4.38 -8.14
C GLU A 50 -10.63 3.06 -8.50
N PHE A 51 -11.04 1.97 -7.85
CA PHE A 51 -10.55 0.62 -8.17
C PHE A 51 -10.94 0.20 -9.59
N LEU A 52 -12.20 0.42 -10.00
CA LEU A 52 -12.70 0.05 -11.33
C LEU A 52 -11.94 0.80 -12.43
N ASP A 53 -11.70 2.09 -12.24
CA ASP A 53 -10.93 2.93 -13.17
C ASP A 53 -9.48 2.44 -13.28
N ASP A 54 -8.86 2.05 -12.17
CA ASP A 54 -7.52 1.46 -12.19
C ASP A 54 -7.50 0.09 -12.86
N PHE A 55 -8.49 -0.75 -12.60
CA PHE A 55 -8.65 -2.04 -13.28
C PHE A 55 -8.72 -1.82 -14.81
N ARG A 56 -9.55 -0.87 -15.26
CA ARG A 56 -9.73 -0.48 -16.66
C ARG A 56 -8.44 0.05 -17.30
N ARG A 57 -7.74 0.96 -16.63
CA ARG A 57 -6.42 1.45 -17.08
C ARG A 57 -5.38 0.34 -17.17
N THR A 58 -5.38 -0.58 -16.20
CA THR A 58 -4.47 -1.72 -16.20
C THR A 58 -4.78 -2.70 -17.33
N VAL A 59 -6.06 -2.88 -17.70
CA VAL A 59 -6.47 -3.63 -18.91
C VAL A 59 -5.86 -3.01 -20.17
N ALA A 60 -6.03 -1.71 -20.38
CA ALA A 60 -5.48 -1.02 -21.55
C ALA A 60 -3.96 -1.14 -21.63
N SER A 61 -3.25 -0.87 -20.53
CA SER A 61 -1.79 -1.03 -20.46
C SER A 61 -1.35 -2.47 -20.72
N SER A 62 -2.11 -3.46 -20.24
CA SER A 62 -1.81 -4.89 -20.45
C SER A 62 -1.94 -5.30 -21.91
N ILE A 63 -2.89 -4.75 -22.66
CA ILE A 63 -3.01 -4.95 -24.12
C ILE A 63 -1.75 -4.42 -24.82
N LEU A 64 -1.30 -3.20 -24.48
CA LEU A 64 -0.07 -2.64 -25.07
C LEU A 64 1.15 -3.51 -24.73
N LYS A 65 1.26 -3.98 -23.48
CA LYS A 65 2.35 -4.88 -23.04
C LYS A 65 2.29 -6.22 -23.78
N TRP A 66 1.10 -6.75 -24.04
CA TRP A 66 0.91 -7.98 -24.81
C TRP A 66 1.45 -7.80 -26.23
N VAL A 67 1.12 -6.69 -26.91
CA VAL A 67 1.63 -6.37 -28.27
C VAL A 67 3.16 -6.32 -28.29
N VAL A 68 3.77 -5.62 -27.33
CA VAL A 68 5.24 -5.48 -27.25
C VAL A 68 5.94 -6.81 -26.90
N SER A 69 5.32 -7.66 -26.08
CA SER A 69 5.92 -8.93 -25.65
C SER A 69 5.76 -10.06 -26.69
N HIS A 70 4.64 -10.13 -27.41
CA HIS A 70 4.39 -11.16 -28.43
C HIS A 70 5.43 -11.14 -29.56
N GLN A 71 5.92 -9.95 -29.93
CA GLN A 71 6.95 -9.86 -30.98
C GLN A 71 8.33 -10.36 -30.53
N LYS A 72 8.66 -10.22 -29.23
CA LYS A 72 9.92 -10.76 -28.67
C LYS A 72 9.92 -12.29 -28.69
N TYR A 73 8.76 -12.90 -28.47
CA TYR A 73 8.58 -14.35 -28.57
C TYR A 73 8.73 -14.84 -30.01
N ASN A 74 8.03 -14.22 -30.97
CA ASN A 74 8.15 -14.58 -32.40
C ASN A 74 9.58 -14.39 -32.97
N LYS A 75 10.33 -13.38 -32.50
CA LYS A 75 11.75 -13.21 -32.88
C LYS A 75 12.67 -14.29 -32.31
N ASN A 76 12.36 -14.82 -31.12
CA ASN A 76 13.16 -15.88 -30.49
C ASN A 76 12.84 -17.26 -31.07
N GLU A 77 11.60 -17.52 -31.48
CA GLU A 77 11.26 -18.73 -32.25
C GLU A 77 11.91 -18.71 -33.64
N ALA A 78 11.85 -17.59 -34.38
CA ALA A 78 12.50 -17.49 -35.69
C ALA A 78 14.03 -17.71 -35.61
N LYS A 79 14.69 -17.20 -34.56
CA LYS A 79 16.13 -17.46 -34.31
C LYS A 79 16.43 -18.91 -33.91
N ASN A 80 15.52 -19.58 -33.21
CA ASN A 80 15.67 -20.99 -32.82
C ASN A 80 15.36 -21.95 -33.98
N GLU A 81 14.50 -21.55 -34.93
CA GLU A 81 14.23 -22.29 -36.16
C GLU A 81 15.37 -22.16 -37.18
N GLU A 82 15.98 -20.98 -37.32
CA GLU A 82 17.20 -20.81 -38.14
C GLU A 82 18.38 -21.63 -37.61
N ALA A 83 18.45 -21.88 -36.30
CA ALA A 83 19.45 -22.77 -35.68
C ALA A 83 19.11 -24.27 -35.80
N ARG A 84 17.91 -24.64 -36.26
CA ARG A 84 17.43 -26.02 -36.41
C ARG A 84 17.31 -26.50 -37.86
N ASN A 85 17.70 -25.67 -38.84
CA ASN A 85 17.79 -26.07 -40.25
C ASN A 85 19.00 -26.97 -40.50
N GLY A 86 18.97 -28.19 -39.96
CA GLY A 86 20.00 -29.20 -40.13
C GLY A 86 19.56 -30.66 -39.94
N ASP A 87 18.28 -30.97 -39.68
CA ASP A 87 17.84 -32.37 -39.62
C ASP A 87 16.33 -32.54 -39.87
N PRO A 88 15.88 -33.44 -40.78
CA PRO A 88 14.46 -33.64 -41.06
C PRO A 88 13.88 -34.77 -40.19
N SER A 89 12.85 -34.47 -39.38
CA SER A 89 12.08 -35.48 -38.62
C SER A 89 10.74 -34.89 -38.10
N PRO A 90 9.71 -35.71 -37.83
CA PRO A 90 8.61 -35.99 -38.73
C PRO A 90 7.34 -35.20 -38.40
N LYS A 91 6.45 -35.13 -39.39
CA LYS A 91 5.12 -34.51 -39.36
C LYS A 91 4.34 -34.95 -38.12
N LYS A 92 3.91 -33.98 -37.29
CA LYS A 92 2.85 -34.18 -36.29
C LYS A 92 1.50 -33.99 -36.97
N ASP A 93 0.60 -34.93 -36.72
CA ASP A 93 -0.77 -34.99 -37.24
C ASP A 93 -1.61 -33.75 -36.84
N PRO A 94 -2.48 -33.24 -37.73
CA PRO A 94 -3.27 -32.04 -37.49
C PRO A 94 -4.66 -32.38 -36.94
N GLU A 95 -4.75 -32.85 -35.69
CA GLU A 95 -6.04 -33.07 -35.02
C GLU A 95 -6.10 -32.40 -33.65
N ASN A 96 -6.07 -31.07 -33.65
CA ASN A 96 -6.76 -30.18 -32.70
C ASN A 96 -6.45 -28.71 -33.04
N ALA A 97 -6.95 -28.25 -34.19
CA ALA A 97 -6.96 -26.82 -34.51
C ALA A 97 -8.21 -26.18 -33.88
N ASP A 98 -8.15 -25.90 -32.57
CA ASP A 98 -9.08 -24.95 -31.96
C ASP A 98 -8.99 -23.65 -32.77
N LYS A 99 -10.10 -23.24 -33.39
CA LYS A 99 -10.15 -22.03 -34.24
C LYS A 99 -9.62 -20.83 -33.46
N LEU A 100 -8.43 -20.34 -33.80
CA LEU A 100 -7.88 -19.10 -33.25
C LEU A 100 -8.87 -17.96 -33.49
N LYS A 101 -9.38 -17.37 -32.41
CA LYS A 101 -10.27 -16.21 -32.49
C LYS A 101 -9.43 -14.97 -32.77
N GLY A 102 -9.47 -14.51 -34.03
CA GLY A 102 -8.82 -13.25 -34.43
C GLY A 102 -9.52 -12.04 -33.82
N LEU A 103 -8.76 -11.17 -33.15
CA LEU A 103 -9.21 -9.87 -32.67
C LEU A 103 -8.75 -8.76 -33.62
N SER A 104 -9.58 -7.72 -33.76
CA SER A 104 -9.32 -6.56 -34.61
C SER A 104 -8.23 -5.65 -34.02
N GLY A 105 -7.43 -5.01 -34.88
CA GLY A 105 -6.47 -3.97 -34.50
C GLY A 105 -7.11 -2.77 -33.78
N GLN A 106 -8.41 -2.54 -33.97
CA GLN A 106 -9.20 -1.54 -33.24
C GLN A 106 -9.10 -1.70 -31.71
N LEU A 107 -8.88 -2.91 -31.21
CA LEU A 107 -8.63 -3.15 -29.78
C LEU A 107 -7.39 -2.39 -29.28
N ILE A 108 -6.34 -2.36 -30.10
CA ILE A 108 -5.10 -1.65 -29.78
C ILE A 108 -5.33 -0.15 -29.85
N ASP A 109 -6.07 0.34 -30.84
CA ASP A 109 -6.44 1.76 -30.96
C ASP A 109 -7.19 2.25 -29.71
N THR A 110 -8.19 1.50 -29.25
CA THR A 110 -8.93 1.82 -28.02
C THR A 110 -8.01 1.81 -26.80
N ALA A 111 -7.14 0.80 -26.65
CA ALA A 111 -6.18 0.74 -25.54
C ALA A 111 -5.18 1.91 -25.57
N CYS A 112 -4.69 2.29 -26.74
CA CYS A 112 -3.83 3.46 -26.94
C CYS A 112 -4.53 4.75 -26.52
N LYS A 113 -5.80 4.95 -26.93
CA LYS A 113 -6.61 6.12 -26.54
C LYS A 113 -6.76 6.21 -25.02
N VAL A 114 -7.08 5.10 -24.35
CA VAL A 114 -7.18 5.05 -22.87
C VAL A 114 -5.86 5.43 -22.21
N CYS A 115 -4.74 4.86 -22.68
CA CYS A 115 -3.42 5.16 -22.14
C CYS A 115 -3.00 6.62 -22.39
N GLN A 116 -3.37 7.20 -23.53
CA GLN A 116 -3.13 8.61 -23.84
C GLN A 116 -3.95 9.53 -22.94
N ALA A 117 -5.25 9.27 -22.79
CA ALA A 117 -6.13 10.03 -21.89
C ALA A 117 -5.61 10.00 -20.44
N TYR A 118 -5.14 8.84 -19.98
CA TYR A 118 -4.53 8.71 -18.65
C TYR A 118 -3.26 9.56 -18.50
N LEU A 119 -2.39 9.60 -19.51
CA LEU A 119 -1.20 10.45 -19.48
C LEU A 119 -1.59 11.95 -19.45
N GLY A 120 -2.58 12.36 -20.26
CA GLY A 120 -3.07 13.74 -20.27
C GLY A 120 -3.65 14.18 -18.92
N GLN A 121 -4.40 13.31 -18.23
CA GLN A 121 -4.91 13.57 -16.87
C GLN A 121 -3.78 13.83 -15.86
N LEU A 122 -2.65 13.12 -15.99
CA LEU A 122 -1.50 13.31 -15.12
C LEU A 122 -0.70 14.57 -15.45
N GLU A 123 -0.77 15.03 -16.70
CA GLU A 123 -0.20 16.29 -17.18
C GLU A 123 -1.16 17.47 -16.98
N HIS A 124 -2.32 17.24 -16.33
CA HIS A 124 -3.38 18.22 -16.06
C HIS A 124 -3.99 18.84 -17.33
N GLU A 125 -3.91 18.14 -18.46
CA GLU A 125 -4.45 18.56 -19.75
C GLU A 125 -6.00 18.48 -19.80
N ASP A 126 -6.62 17.88 -18.78
CA ASP A 126 -8.05 17.69 -18.62
C ASP A 126 -8.76 18.85 -17.89
N ILE A 127 -8.02 19.75 -17.22
CA ILE A 127 -8.58 20.82 -16.40
C ILE A 127 -9.43 21.81 -17.21
N ASP A 128 -9.02 22.08 -18.45
CA ASP A 128 -9.67 23.07 -19.33
C ASP A 128 -10.67 22.45 -20.33
N MET A 129 -10.89 21.13 -20.27
CA MET A 129 -11.84 20.44 -21.13
C MET A 129 -13.24 20.52 -20.51
N THR A 130 -14.21 21.06 -21.24
CA THR A 130 -15.63 20.96 -20.84
C THR A 130 -16.04 19.48 -20.71
N GLU A 131 -16.90 19.11 -19.76
CA GLU A 131 -17.34 17.72 -19.46
C GLU A 131 -17.79 16.90 -20.70
N THR A 132 -18.05 17.56 -21.83
CA THR A 132 -18.39 16.99 -23.14
C THR A 132 -17.20 16.70 -24.08
N GLY A 133 -15.96 17.06 -23.73
CA GLY A 133 -14.79 17.03 -24.63
C GLY A 133 -13.82 15.87 -24.44
N ALA A 134 -13.85 15.17 -23.31
CA ALA A 134 -13.15 13.91 -23.14
C ALA A 134 -14.09 12.79 -23.59
N GLU A 135 -13.82 12.18 -24.76
CA GLU A 135 -14.49 10.95 -25.23
C GLU A 135 -14.16 9.79 -24.26
N ASN A 136 -14.76 9.81 -23.07
CA ASN A 136 -14.73 8.71 -22.15
C ASN A 136 -15.56 7.58 -22.76
N LEU A 137 -14.96 6.39 -22.81
CA LEU A 137 -15.63 5.17 -23.26
C LEU A 137 -16.93 4.98 -22.48
N SER A 138 -18.01 4.61 -23.17
CA SER A 138 -19.26 4.21 -22.53
C SER A 138 -19.06 2.91 -21.72
N GLU A 139 -19.98 2.61 -20.81
CA GLU A 139 -19.92 1.38 -20.03
C GLU A 139 -19.96 0.13 -20.94
N GLU A 140 -20.73 0.15 -22.03
CA GLU A 140 -20.77 -0.94 -23.01
C GLU A 140 -19.44 -1.10 -23.76
N GLU A 141 -18.77 0.01 -24.06
CA GLU A 141 -17.45 -0.01 -24.70
C GLU A 141 -16.37 -0.55 -23.75
N TRP A 142 -16.44 -0.20 -22.47
CA TRP A 142 -15.58 -0.77 -21.43
C TRP A 142 -15.80 -2.27 -21.28
N ASP A 143 -17.05 -2.72 -21.20
CA ASP A 143 -17.39 -4.13 -21.10
C ASP A 143 -16.83 -4.89 -22.31
N LYS A 144 -17.03 -4.36 -23.52
CA LYS A 144 -16.47 -4.93 -24.75
C LYS A 144 -14.94 -5.03 -24.70
N LEU A 145 -14.26 -3.96 -24.29
CA LEU A 145 -12.80 -3.92 -24.16
C LEU A 145 -12.30 -4.97 -23.16
N ILE A 146 -12.95 -5.06 -22.00
CA ILE A 146 -12.60 -6.02 -20.93
C ILE A 146 -12.80 -7.47 -21.40
N GLN A 147 -13.92 -7.79 -22.07
CA GLN A 147 -14.16 -9.14 -22.59
C GLN A 147 -13.16 -9.54 -23.69
N GLN A 148 -12.77 -8.59 -24.55
CA GLN A 148 -11.71 -8.81 -25.55
C GLN A 148 -10.35 -9.01 -24.89
N TYR A 149 -10.02 -8.22 -23.87
CA TYR A 149 -8.81 -8.41 -23.05
C TYR A 149 -8.77 -9.80 -22.39
N TYR A 150 -9.87 -10.25 -21.77
CA TYR A 150 -9.92 -11.60 -21.18
C TYR A 150 -9.69 -12.68 -22.22
N SER A 151 -10.26 -12.53 -23.42
CA SER A 151 -10.06 -13.48 -24.52
C SER A 151 -8.60 -13.50 -25.00
N LEU A 152 -7.92 -12.36 -24.97
CA LEU A 152 -6.52 -12.18 -25.40
C LEU A 152 -5.50 -12.70 -24.39
N VAL A 153 -5.68 -12.40 -23.10
CA VAL A 153 -4.67 -12.64 -22.05
C VAL A 153 -4.95 -13.94 -21.28
N HIS A 154 -6.21 -14.33 -21.14
CA HIS A 154 -6.63 -15.54 -20.43
C HIS A 154 -7.20 -16.62 -21.36
N GLY A 155 -7.38 -16.31 -22.64
CA GLY A 155 -7.80 -17.24 -23.68
C GLY A 155 -6.74 -17.40 -24.77
N ASN A 156 -7.17 -17.93 -25.92
CA ASN A 156 -6.30 -18.22 -27.07
C ASN A 156 -6.49 -17.21 -28.21
N ALA A 157 -7.06 -16.02 -27.93
CA ALA A 157 -7.27 -15.03 -28.96
C ALA A 157 -5.96 -14.32 -29.35
N VAL A 158 -5.85 -13.92 -30.61
CA VAL A 158 -4.66 -13.25 -31.16
C VAL A 158 -5.10 -12.03 -31.95
N ILE A 159 -4.35 -10.94 -31.88
CA ILE A 159 -4.60 -9.73 -32.66
C ILE A 159 -3.87 -9.83 -34.00
N SER A 160 -4.60 -9.60 -35.10
CA SER A 160 -4.03 -9.51 -36.45
C SER A 160 -3.28 -8.19 -36.62
N ASP A 161 -2.14 -8.21 -37.33
CA ASP A 161 -1.29 -7.04 -37.62
C ASP A 161 -0.84 -6.22 -36.38
N THR A 162 -0.02 -6.81 -35.52
CA THR A 162 0.57 -6.12 -34.35
C THR A 162 1.80 -5.26 -34.68
N ARG A 163 2.37 -5.39 -35.89
CA ARG A 163 3.67 -4.78 -36.22
C ARG A 163 3.56 -3.28 -36.42
N SER A 164 2.49 -2.84 -37.06
CA SER A 164 2.18 -1.43 -37.32
C SER A 164 2.03 -0.62 -36.02
N TYR A 165 1.47 -1.24 -34.97
CA TYR A 165 1.22 -0.60 -33.67
C TYR A 165 2.41 -0.58 -32.70
N LEU A 166 3.46 -1.37 -32.97
CA LEU A 166 4.55 -1.57 -32.00
C LEU A 166 5.28 -0.28 -31.58
N PRO A 167 5.65 0.64 -32.50
CA PRO A 167 6.30 1.89 -32.12
C PRO A 167 5.43 2.75 -31.19
N GLN A 168 4.13 2.85 -31.48
CA GLN A 168 3.17 3.61 -30.67
C GLN A 168 2.99 2.98 -29.29
N CYS A 169 2.76 1.66 -29.22
CA CYS A 169 2.61 0.93 -27.96
C CYS A 169 3.85 1.08 -27.07
N GLN A 170 5.05 0.93 -27.65
CA GLN A 170 6.31 1.06 -26.92
C GLN A 170 6.52 2.49 -26.40
N ALA A 171 6.22 3.51 -27.21
CA ALA A 171 6.33 4.90 -26.79
C ALA A 171 5.41 5.23 -25.60
N LEU A 172 4.15 4.80 -25.66
CA LEU A 172 3.19 5.00 -24.57
C LEU A 172 3.61 4.25 -23.30
N LEU A 173 4.04 2.99 -23.41
CA LEU A 173 4.51 2.23 -22.26
C LEU A 173 5.76 2.83 -21.62
N ASN A 174 6.67 3.39 -22.41
CA ASN A 174 7.85 4.08 -21.88
C ASN A 174 7.45 5.32 -21.06
N LYS A 175 6.50 6.13 -21.57
CA LYS A 175 5.93 7.26 -20.83
C LYS A 175 5.28 6.79 -19.53
N ILE A 176 4.38 5.80 -19.58
CA ILE A 176 3.72 5.25 -18.39
C ILE A 176 4.73 4.70 -17.37
N THR A 177 5.77 4.01 -17.83
CA THR A 177 6.81 3.46 -16.94
C THR A 177 7.59 4.56 -16.21
N SER A 178 7.77 5.73 -16.84
CA SER A 178 8.49 6.85 -16.23
C SER A 178 7.75 7.51 -15.06
N ILE A 179 6.42 7.44 -15.05
CA ILE A 179 5.55 8.05 -14.04
C ILE A 179 5.01 7.04 -13.01
N ASN A 180 4.78 5.79 -13.43
CA ASN A 180 4.19 4.76 -12.61
C ASN A 180 5.24 3.71 -12.21
N PRO A 181 5.74 3.76 -10.97
CA PRO A 181 6.77 2.83 -10.48
C PRO A 181 6.30 1.37 -10.40
N GLN A 182 4.99 1.09 -10.53
CA GLN A 182 4.42 -0.25 -10.42
C GLN A 182 4.29 -0.97 -11.77
N THR A 183 4.64 -0.32 -12.89
CA THR A 183 4.42 -0.87 -14.25
C THR A 183 5.06 -2.25 -14.44
N GLU A 184 6.21 -2.52 -13.80
CA GLU A 184 6.89 -3.82 -13.85
C GLU A 184 6.16 -4.90 -13.04
N ILE A 185 5.73 -4.60 -11.81
CA ILE A 185 5.05 -5.56 -10.92
C ILE A 185 3.64 -5.90 -11.40
N ASP A 186 3.05 -5.03 -12.21
CA ASP A 186 1.69 -5.20 -12.74
C ASP A 186 1.55 -6.40 -13.66
N GLY A 187 2.62 -6.82 -14.33
CA GLY A 187 2.56 -7.87 -15.35
C GLY A 187 1.58 -7.52 -16.47
N ILE A 188 0.86 -8.55 -16.93
CA ILE A 188 -0.12 -8.46 -18.03
C ILE A 188 -1.47 -9.09 -17.68
N ARG A 189 -1.57 -9.83 -16.58
CA ARG A 189 -2.75 -10.65 -16.23
C ARG A 189 -3.76 -9.91 -15.37
N ASN A 190 -3.47 -8.66 -15.00
CA ASN A 190 -4.31 -7.79 -14.18
C ASN A 190 -4.86 -8.51 -12.94
N ILE A 191 -3.97 -9.22 -12.23
CA ILE A 191 -4.32 -9.97 -11.03
C ILE A 191 -4.37 -9.00 -9.84
N TRP A 192 -5.39 -9.18 -9.01
CA TRP A 192 -5.62 -8.47 -7.77
C TRP A 192 -5.73 -9.45 -6.62
N ILE A 193 -5.24 -9.06 -5.45
CA ILE A 193 -5.34 -9.83 -4.22
C ILE A 193 -6.36 -9.17 -3.29
N ILE A 194 -7.43 -9.90 -2.99
CA ILE A 194 -8.57 -9.46 -2.21
C ILE A 194 -8.35 -9.99 -0.80
N LYS A 195 -8.35 -9.09 0.19
CA LYS A 195 -7.99 -9.41 1.56
C LYS A 195 -9.03 -8.85 2.52
N PRO A 196 -9.43 -9.61 3.55
CA PRO A 196 -10.31 -9.06 4.57
C PRO A 196 -9.57 -7.99 5.38
N ALA A 197 -10.20 -6.85 5.62
CA ALA A 197 -9.59 -5.63 6.16
C ALA A 197 -8.85 -5.85 7.48
N ALA A 198 -9.46 -6.59 8.41
CA ALA A 198 -8.95 -6.81 9.77
C ALA A 198 -8.53 -8.27 10.08
N LYS A 199 -8.55 -9.18 9.09
CA LYS A 199 -8.08 -10.57 9.30
C LYS A 199 -6.58 -10.72 9.03
N SER A 200 -5.99 -11.68 9.72
CA SER A 200 -4.58 -12.07 9.63
C SER A 200 -4.41 -13.56 9.32
N ARG A 201 -3.16 -14.00 9.15
CA ARG A 201 -2.74 -15.41 8.91
C ARG A 201 -3.15 -15.98 7.54
N GLY A 202 -3.40 -15.10 6.57
CA GLY A 202 -3.76 -15.47 5.20
C GLY A 202 -5.19 -16.03 5.02
N ARG A 203 -6.05 -15.90 6.04
CA ARG A 203 -7.44 -16.38 5.96
C ARG A 203 -8.25 -15.55 4.99
N ASP A 204 -9.04 -16.24 4.17
CA ASP A 204 -9.98 -15.68 3.19
C ASP A 204 -9.33 -14.72 2.18
N ILE A 205 -8.02 -14.85 1.96
CA ILE A 205 -7.31 -14.10 0.92
C ILE A 205 -7.41 -14.87 -0.40
N VAL A 206 -7.89 -14.18 -1.42
CA VAL A 206 -8.06 -14.75 -2.77
C VAL A 206 -7.39 -13.88 -3.82
N CYS A 207 -6.80 -14.52 -4.83
CA CYS A 207 -6.30 -13.84 -6.01
C CYS A 207 -7.34 -13.98 -7.12
N MET A 208 -7.69 -12.88 -7.78
CA MET A 208 -8.69 -12.84 -8.84
C MET A 208 -8.22 -11.92 -9.96
N ASN A 209 -8.64 -12.20 -11.19
CA ASN A 209 -8.27 -11.46 -12.40
C ASN A 209 -9.49 -11.01 -13.22
N ARG A 210 -10.71 -11.20 -12.69
CA ARG A 210 -11.96 -10.77 -13.32
C ARG A 210 -12.70 -9.79 -12.43
N VAL A 211 -12.93 -8.57 -12.91
CA VAL A 211 -13.54 -7.49 -12.13
C VAL A 211 -14.94 -7.83 -11.65
N GLU A 212 -15.74 -8.51 -12.49
CA GLU A 212 -17.11 -8.92 -12.19
C GLU A 212 -17.12 -9.91 -11.02
N SER A 213 -16.12 -10.78 -10.95
CA SER A 213 -15.98 -11.74 -9.87
C SER A 213 -15.53 -11.07 -8.56
N ILE A 214 -14.68 -10.05 -8.64
CA ILE A 214 -14.24 -9.25 -7.49
C ILE A 214 -15.43 -8.47 -6.91
N LEU A 215 -16.17 -7.77 -7.76
CA LEU A 215 -17.36 -6.99 -7.34
C LEU A 215 -18.45 -7.90 -6.76
N LYS A 216 -18.67 -9.08 -7.36
CA LYS A 216 -19.62 -10.07 -6.83
C LYS A 216 -19.23 -10.58 -5.45
N LEU A 217 -17.95 -10.88 -5.22
CA LEU A 217 -17.44 -11.32 -3.92
C LEU A 217 -17.71 -10.26 -2.83
N VAL A 218 -17.46 -9.00 -3.16
CA VAL A 218 -17.63 -7.87 -2.25
C VAL A 218 -19.11 -7.58 -1.98
N ALA A 219 -19.96 -7.69 -3.00
CA ALA A 219 -21.41 -7.49 -2.88
C ALA A 219 -22.09 -8.57 -2.03
N ALA A 220 -21.67 -9.83 -2.17
CA ALA A 220 -22.25 -10.96 -1.42
C ALA A 220 -22.06 -10.85 0.10
N ASP A 221 -21.05 -10.11 0.55
CA ASP A 221 -20.69 -9.98 1.97
C ASP A 221 -21.22 -8.68 2.61
N SER A 222 -21.95 -7.86 1.85
CA SER A 222 -22.42 -6.51 2.25
C SER A 222 -23.53 -6.48 3.31
N GLN A 223 -24.17 -7.62 3.63
CA GLN A 223 -25.32 -7.66 4.53
C GLN A 223 -24.99 -7.51 6.03
N THR A 224 -23.71 -7.53 6.44
CA THR A 224 -23.34 -7.45 7.86
C THR A 224 -22.02 -6.67 8.05
N THR A 225 -22.08 -5.39 8.43
CA THR A 225 -20.94 -4.47 8.74
C THR A 225 -20.10 -3.95 7.56
N LYS A 226 -19.97 -2.61 7.51
CA LYS A 226 -19.08 -1.84 6.65
C LYS A 226 -17.61 -2.14 7.01
N ASP A 227 -16.68 -2.07 6.06
CA ASP A 227 -15.23 -2.30 6.21
C ASP A 227 -14.70 -3.74 6.16
N LYS A 228 -15.17 -4.55 5.19
CA LYS A 228 -14.72 -5.94 5.09
C LYS A 228 -13.51 -6.20 4.21
N TRP A 229 -13.32 -5.46 3.12
CA TRP A 229 -12.38 -5.89 2.08
C TRP A 229 -11.48 -4.76 1.59
N VAL A 230 -10.21 -5.10 1.38
CA VAL A 230 -9.30 -4.31 0.56
C VAL A 230 -8.93 -5.10 -0.68
N VAL A 231 -8.76 -4.40 -1.79
CA VAL A 231 -8.23 -4.96 -3.03
C VAL A 231 -6.89 -4.28 -3.32
N GLN A 232 -5.85 -5.10 -3.46
CA GLN A 232 -4.48 -4.63 -3.68
C GLN A 232 -3.94 -5.23 -4.96
N LYS A 233 -3.20 -4.46 -5.75
CA LYS A 233 -2.60 -4.97 -6.98
C LYS A 233 -1.63 -6.10 -6.63
N TYR A 234 -1.81 -7.26 -7.28
CA TYR A 234 -0.91 -8.39 -7.10
C TYR A 234 0.40 -8.16 -7.85
N ILE A 235 1.51 -8.49 -7.20
CA ILE A 235 2.85 -8.50 -7.81
C ILE A 235 2.97 -9.75 -8.67
N GLU A 236 2.79 -9.60 -9.98
CA GLU A 236 2.83 -10.69 -10.96
C GLU A 236 4.26 -11.12 -11.32
N THR A 237 5.22 -10.21 -11.14
CA THR A 237 6.63 -10.42 -11.45
C THR A 237 7.50 -10.33 -10.19
N PRO A 238 7.24 -11.15 -9.14
CA PRO A 238 8.09 -11.15 -7.98
C PRO A 238 9.47 -11.73 -8.33
N MET A 239 10.48 -11.38 -7.54
CA MET A 239 11.72 -12.14 -7.50
C MET A 239 11.40 -13.57 -7.05
N LEU A 240 11.97 -14.54 -7.74
CA LEU A 240 11.87 -15.96 -7.40
C LEU A 240 13.25 -16.49 -7.02
N ILE A 241 13.26 -17.46 -6.12
CA ILE A 241 14.44 -18.26 -5.81
C ILE A 241 14.09 -19.70 -6.15
N TYR A 242 14.79 -20.25 -7.13
CA TYR A 242 14.51 -21.58 -7.70
C TYR A 242 13.02 -21.76 -8.05
N ASP A 243 12.50 -20.85 -8.88
CA ASP A 243 11.09 -20.78 -9.31
C ASP A 243 10.06 -20.72 -8.18
N THR A 244 10.47 -20.42 -6.94
CA THR A 244 9.58 -20.41 -5.77
C THR A 244 9.42 -19.00 -5.23
N LYS A 245 8.16 -18.60 -5.00
CA LYS A 245 7.82 -17.30 -4.38
C LYS A 245 8.22 -17.29 -2.91
N PHE A 246 8.65 -16.13 -2.43
CA PHE A 246 8.91 -15.89 -1.02
C PHE A 246 8.48 -14.49 -0.60
N ASP A 247 8.33 -14.30 0.71
CA ASP A 247 8.30 -12.99 1.36
C ASP A 247 9.38 -12.91 2.44
N ILE A 248 9.67 -11.69 2.90
CA ILE A 248 10.62 -11.38 3.98
C ILE A 248 9.82 -10.89 5.18
N ARG A 249 10.01 -11.53 6.34
CA ARG A 249 9.58 -11.02 7.64
C ARG A 249 10.69 -10.17 8.24
N GLN A 250 10.47 -8.87 8.33
CA GLN A 250 11.37 -7.92 8.96
C GLN A 250 10.79 -7.45 10.29
N TRP A 251 11.55 -7.55 11.38
CA TRP A 251 11.15 -6.99 12.67
C TRP A 251 11.63 -5.55 12.85
N PHE A 252 10.80 -4.77 13.53
CA PHE A 252 11.16 -3.44 14.01
C PHE A 252 10.41 -3.15 15.32
N LEU A 253 11.01 -2.35 16.18
CA LEU A 253 10.49 -2.04 17.52
C LEU A 253 10.24 -0.53 17.59
N VAL A 254 9.07 -0.14 18.10
CA VAL A 254 8.78 1.25 18.47
C VAL A 254 8.83 1.35 19.99
N THR A 255 9.68 2.24 20.50
CA THR A 255 9.82 2.47 21.96
C THR A 255 9.18 3.75 22.43
N ASP A 256 8.93 4.68 21.51
CA ASP A 256 8.23 5.94 21.81
C ASP A 256 7.60 6.50 20.53
N TRP A 257 6.49 7.22 20.68
CA TRP A 257 5.79 7.93 19.59
C TRP A 257 6.01 9.44 19.65
N ASN A 258 6.48 9.97 20.79
CA ASN A 258 6.89 11.37 20.90
C ASN A 258 8.07 11.55 21.88
N PRO A 259 9.32 11.54 21.39
CA PRO A 259 9.71 11.48 19.98
C PRO A 259 9.50 10.10 19.35
N LEU A 260 8.97 10.03 18.13
CA LEU A 260 8.91 8.77 17.36
C LEU A 260 10.31 8.15 17.28
N THR A 261 10.46 7.00 17.93
CA THR A 261 11.73 6.28 18.07
C THR A 261 11.55 4.86 17.57
N ILE A 262 12.17 4.56 16.42
CA ILE A 262 12.06 3.31 15.70
C ILE A 262 13.41 2.60 15.71
N TRP A 263 13.40 1.33 16.07
CA TRP A 263 14.55 0.44 16.02
C TRP A 263 14.32 -0.62 14.95
N PHE A 264 15.33 -0.91 14.16
CA PHE A 264 15.28 -1.93 13.12
C PHE A 264 16.11 -3.13 13.56
N TYR A 265 15.59 -4.34 13.39
CA TYR A 265 16.32 -5.55 13.72
C TYR A 265 17.17 -5.99 12.51
N LYS A 266 18.48 -6.13 12.67
CA LYS A 266 19.40 -6.41 11.55
C LYS A 266 19.13 -7.73 10.86
N GLU A 267 18.61 -8.70 11.60
CA GLU A 267 18.23 -10.01 11.08
C GLU A 267 16.74 -10.05 10.67
N SER A 268 16.46 -10.85 9.64
CA SER A 268 15.13 -11.15 9.12
C SER A 268 15.11 -12.59 8.63
N TYR A 269 13.94 -13.06 8.21
CA TYR A 269 13.84 -14.37 7.59
C TYR A 269 12.89 -14.38 6.41
N LEU A 270 13.20 -15.22 5.44
CA LEU A 270 12.40 -15.47 4.25
C LEU A 270 11.45 -16.63 4.50
N ARG A 271 10.22 -16.54 4.01
CA ARG A 271 9.25 -17.66 4.00
C ARG A 271 8.93 -18.02 2.57
N PHE A 272 9.13 -19.29 2.22
CA PHE A 272 8.86 -19.79 0.87
C PHE A 272 7.46 -20.38 0.75
N SER A 273 6.85 -20.24 -0.43
CA SER A 273 5.74 -21.10 -0.84
C SER A 273 6.21 -22.56 -0.97
N THR A 274 5.28 -23.49 -0.76
CA THR A 274 5.49 -24.93 -0.96
C THR A 274 5.46 -25.34 -2.44
N GLN A 275 4.89 -24.50 -3.32
CA GLN A 275 4.69 -24.79 -4.74
C GLN A 275 5.58 -23.89 -5.63
N ARG A 276 5.87 -24.36 -6.85
CA ARG A 276 6.50 -23.52 -7.87
C ARG A 276 5.55 -22.39 -8.27
N PHE A 277 6.11 -21.21 -8.53
CA PHE A 277 5.34 -20.05 -8.92
C PHE A 277 4.84 -20.20 -10.36
N SER A 278 3.52 -20.10 -10.53
CA SER A 278 2.87 -19.95 -11.83
C SER A 278 1.69 -19.00 -11.65
N LEU A 279 1.38 -18.22 -12.68
CA LEU A 279 0.19 -17.37 -12.72
C LEU A 279 -1.01 -18.08 -13.38
N ASP A 280 -0.84 -19.32 -13.85
CA ASP A 280 -1.90 -20.10 -14.51
C ASP A 280 -2.91 -20.65 -13.52
N LYS A 281 -2.47 -20.84 -12.27
CA LYS A 281 -3.31 -21.25 -11.15
C LYS A 281 -3.17 -20.22 -10.05
N LEU A 282 -4.30 -19.62 -9.64
CA LEU A 282 -4.33 -18.58 -8.61
C LEU A 282 -4.49 -19.15 -7.18
N ASP A 283 -4.06 -20.39 -6.97
CA ASP A 283 -4.22 -21.10 -5.70
C ASP A 283 -3.38 -20.48 -4.59
N SER A 284 -3.96 -20.44 -3.38
CA SER A 284 -3.30 -19.89 -2.18
C SER A 284 -1.97 -20.59 -1.85
N ALA A 285 -1.85 -21.88 -2.18
CA ALA A 285 -0.64 -22.67 -2.02
C ALA A 285 0.56 -22.07 -2.77
N ILE A 286 0.35 -21.52 -3.97
CA ILE A 286 1.38 -20.93 -4.83
C ILE A 286 1.67 -19.48 -4.42
N HIS A 287 0.63 -18.74 -4.04
CA HIS A 287 0.71 -17.28 -3.96
C HIS A 287 0.83 -16.70 -2.55
N LEU A 288 0.54 -17.46 -1.50
CA LEU A 288 0.65 -16.99 -0.11
C LEU A 288 1.81 -17.68 0.61
N CYS A 289 2.76 -16.94 1.17
CA CYS A 289 3.94 -17.52 1.84
C CYS A 289 3.75 -17.68 3.36
N ASN A 290 2.57 -17.36 3.90
CA ASN A 290 2.30 -17.45 5.33
C ASN A 290 2.44 -18.89 5.85
N ASN A 291 3.26 -19.09 6.88
CA ASN A 291 3.50 -20.39 7.48
C ASN A 291 2.22 -21.07 8.03
N SER A 292 1.20 -20.29 8.42
CA SER A 292 -0.12 -20.78 8.88
C SER A 292 -0.87 -21.59 7.83
N ILE A 293 -0.58 -21.34 6.55
CA ILE A 293 -1.12 -22.04 5.38
C ILE A 293 -0.11 -23.10 4.95
N GLN A 294 1.12 -22.69 4.70
CA GLN A 294 2.15 -23.51 4.06
C GLN A 294 2.55 -24.74 4.89
N ARG A 295 2.53 -24.68 6.22
CA ARG A 295 2.89 -25.82 7.09
C ARG A 295 1.97 -27.05 6.92
N ARG A 296 0.75 -26.85 6.41
CA ARG A 296 -0.21 -27.95 6.17
C ARG A 296 -0.08 -28.56 4.78
N LEU A 297 0.73 -27.96 3.91
CA LEU A 297 0.89 -28.36 2.53
C LEU A 297 2.23 -29.09 2.35
N LYS A 298 2.26 -30.02 1.40
CA LYS A 298 3.51 -30.70 1.03
C LYS A 298 4.22 -29.87 -0.03
N ASN A 299 5.56 -29.88 0.03
CA ASN A 299 6.37 -29.29 -1.03
C ASN A 299 6.11 -30.01 -2.34
N ASP A 300 5.99 -29.23 -3.42
CA ASP A 300 5.95 -29.73 -4.79
C ASP A 300 7.17 -30.62 -5.07
N LYS A 301 6.95 -31.73 -5.77
CA LYS A 301 7.99 -32.70 -6.12
C LYS A 301 9.01 -32.11 -7.10
N ASP A 302 8.55 -31.21 -7.97
CA ASP A 302 9.39 -30.57 -8.99
C ASP A 302 10.10 -29.31 -8.46
N ARG A 303 9.88 -28.96 -7.19
CA ARG A 303 10.55 -27.84 -6.54
C ARG A 303 12.01 -28.17 -6.28
N SER A 304 12.88 -27.18 -6.45
CA SER A 304 14.33 -27.39 -6.32
C SER A 304 14.72 -27.95 -4.94
N PRO A 305 15.56 -28.99 -4.89
CA PRO A 305 16.05 -29.57 -3.63
C PRO A 305 17.03 -28.66 -2.88
N LEU A 306 17.47 -27.55 -3.51
CA LEU A 306 18.32 -26.54 -2.88
C LEU A 306 17.54 -25.65 -1.89
N LEU A 307 16.21 -25.70 -1.90
CA LEU A 307 15.36 -25.06 -0.90
C LEU A 307 15.20 -25.97 0.32
N PRO A 308 15.18 -25.40 1.54
CA PRO A 308 15.06 -26.18 2.75
C PRO A 308 13.65 -26.78 2.86
N GLY A 309 13.55 -28.02 3.35
CA GLY A 309 12.26 -28.70 3.51
C GLY A 309 11.27 -27.95 4.43
N HIS A 310 11.78 -27.20 5.39
CA HIS A 310 10.98 -26.36 6.31
C HIS A 310 10.66 -24.95 5.75
N ASN A 311 11.00 -24.66 4.50
CA ASN A 311 10.57 -23.48 3.75
C ASN A 311 10.94 -22.12 4.36
N MET A 312 12.08 -22.02 5.06
CA MET A 312 12.57 -20.73 5.57
C MET A 312 14.07 -20.55 5.40
N TRP A 313 14.52 -19.32 5.16
CA TRP A 313 15.94 -18.93 5.19
C TRP A 313 16.14 -17.76 6.16
N THR A 314 17.32 -17.66 6.75
CA THR A 314 17.77 -16.42 7.41
C THR A 314 18.16 -15.38 6.36
N SER A 315 18.18 -14.09 6.75
CA SER A 315 18.76 -13.02 5.92
C SER A 315 20.19 -13.30 5.52
N SER A 316 21.01 -13.86 6.41
CA SER A 316 22.41 -14.21 6.11
C SER A 316 22.49 -15.26 5.01
N ARG A 317 21.64 -16.30 5.04
CA ARG A 317 21.57 -17.32 3.97
C ARG A 317 21.12 -16.73 2.63
N PHE A 318 20.22 -15.75 2.66
CA PHE A 318 19.81 -15.04 1.47
C PHE A 318 20.94 -14.16 0.90
N GLN A 319 21.73 -13.49 1.76
CA GLN A 319 22.93 -12.75 1.35
C GLN A 319 23.98 -13.66 0.71
N GLU A 320 24.25 -14.84 1.27
CA GLU A 320 25.12 -15.86 0.65
C GLU A 320 24.60 -16.28 -0.73
N TYR A 321 23.28 -16.45 -0.88
CA TYR A 321 22.67 -16.78 -2.16
C TYR A 321 22.88 -15.68 -3.21
N LEU A 322 22.75 -14.40 -2.81
CA LEU A 322 23.03 -13.25 -3.67
C LEU A 322 24.51 -13.16 -4.04
N GLN A 323 25.41 -13.38 -3.07
CA GLN A 323 26.85 -13.39 -3.29
C GLN A 323 27.27 -14.44 -4.32
N LYS A 324 26.76 -15.67 -4.20
CA LYS A 324 27.00 -16.75 -5.18
C LYS A 324 26.53 -16.44 -6.60
N ARG A 325 25.72 -15.38 -6.78
CA ARG A 325 25.23 -14.89 -8.07
C ARG A 325 25.87 -13.58 -8.51
N GLY A 326 26.93 -13.14 -7.84
CA GLY A 326 27.60 -11.86 -8.10
C GLY A 326 26.73 -10.64 -7.79
N ARG A 327 25.77 -10.77 -6.85
CA ARG A 327 24.80 -9.73 -6.48
C ARG A 327 24.86 -9.36 -5.00
N GLU A 328 26.01 -9.54 -4.35
CA GLU A 328 26.19 -9.28 -2.92
C GLU A 328 25.79 -7.85 -2.49
N ALA A 329 26.15 -6.85 -3.31
CA ALA A 329 25.85 -5.45 -3.02
C ALA A 329 24.35 -5.14 -2.97
N VAL A 330 23.49 -5.95 -3.62
CA VAL A 330 22.04 -5.68 -3.70
C VAL A 330 21.38 -5.63 -2.32
N TRP A 331 21.83 -6.46 -1.38
CA TRP A 331 21.28 -6.45 -0.02
C TRP A 331 21.55 -5.10 0.67
N SER A 332 22.82 -4.68 0.71
CA SER A 332 23.25 -3.48 1.43
C SER A 332 22.85 -2.18 0.73
N THR A 333 22.71 -2.18 -0.59
CA THR A 333 22.46 -0.96 -1.39
C THR A 333 20.99 -0.75 -1.73
N ILE A 334 20.21 -1.82 -1.93
CA ILE A 334 18.82 -1.74 -2.41
C ILE A 334 17.86 -2.26 -1.34
N ILE A 335 17.97 -3.53 -0.97
CA ILE A 335 16.94 -4.22 -0.18
C ILE A 335 16.86 -3.64 1.24
N TYR A 336 17.98 -3.65 1.95
CA TYR A 336 18.04 -3.24 3.35
C TYR A 336 17.68 -1.76 3.57
N PRO A 337 18.25 -0.79 2.81
CA PRO A 337 17.87 0.61 2.95
C PRO A 337 16.41 0.88 2.54
N SER A 338 15.88 0.15 1.55
CA SER A 338 14.50 0.35 1.10
C SER A 338 13.47 -0.17 2.10
N MET A 339 13.72 -1.31 2.75
CA MET A 339 12.86 -1.80 3.85
C MET A 339 12.83 -0.81 5.01
N LYS A 340 14.00 -0.28 5.39
CA LYS A 340 14.13 0.79 6.40
C LYS A 340 13.29 2.01 6.05
N ARG A 341 13.45 2.56 4.84
CA ARG A 341 12.68 3.72 4.37
C ARG A 341 11.17 3.47 4.39
N ALA A 342 10.72 2.31 3.91
CA ALA A 342 9.31 1.95 3.90
C ALA A 342 8.71 1.91 5.31
N ILE A 343 9.42 1.32 6.28
CA ILE A 343 9.00 1.29 7.69
C ILE A 343 8.97 2.70 8.28
N THR A 344 10.03 3.49 8.10
CA THR A 344 10.07 4.88 8.59
C THR A 344 8.90 5.69 8.06
N ASN A 345 8.64 5.63 6.75
CA ASN A 345 7.53 6.32 6.10
C ASN A 345 6.17 5.87 6.66
N ALA A 346 5.96 4.56 6.82
CA ALA A 346 4.72 4.03 7.39
C ALA A 346 4.47 4.50 8.82
N MET A 347 5.51 4.52 9.66
CA MET A 347 5.39 4.96 11.05
C MET A 347 5.18 6.47 11.18
N ARG A 348 5.78 7.29 10.30
CA ARG A 348 5.59 8.75 10.30
C ARG A 348 4.13 9.14 10.04
N VAL A 349 3.44 8.45 9.13
CA VAL A 349 2.00 8.70 8.91
C VAL A 349 1.15 8.17 10.06
N ALA A 350 1.55 7.02 10.61
CA ALA A 350 0.81 6.41 11.71
C ALA A 350 0.87 7.23 13.01
N GLN A 351 1.87 8.11 13.17
CA GLN A 351 2.18 8.76 14.44
C GLN A 351 0.99 9.49 15.07
N ASP A 352 0.19 10.21 14.28
CA ASP A 352 -0.96 10.97 14.78
C ASP A 352 -2.19 10.08 15.08
N HIS A 353 -2.14 8.82 14.66
CA HIS A 353 -3.24 7.87 14.76
C HIS A 353 -3.08 6.87 15.91
N VAL A 354 -1.94 6.89 16.61
CA VAL A 354 -1.63 5.94 17.69
C VAL A 354 -1.84 6.59 19.05
N GLU A 355 -2.46 5.84 19.95
CA GLU A 355 -2.56 6.26 21.34
C GLU A 355 -1.26 5.94 22.07
N ALA A 356 -0.38 6.94 22.08
CA ALA A 356 0.89 6.86 22.78
C ALA A 356 0.65 6.66 24.28
N ARG A 357 1.29 5.64 24.87
CA ARG A 357 1.30 5.43 26.31
C ARG A 357 2.73 5.35 26.81
N LYS A 358 3.07 6.22 27.76
CA LYS A 358 4.38 6.19 28.45
C LYS A 358 4.64 4.78 29.01
N ASN A 359 5.90 4.38 29.04
CA ASN A 359 6.33 3.05 29.47
C ASN A 359 5.72 1.89 28.67
N SER A 360 5.35 2.15 27.41
CA SER A 360 4.99 1.11 26.45
C SER A 360 5.99 1.08 25.32
N PHE A 361 6.14 -0.09 24.72
CA PHE A 361 6.89 -0.35 23.51
C PHE A 361 6.13 -1.40 22.72
N GLU A 362 6.38 -1.57 21.43
CA GLU A 362 5.74 -2.65 20.68
C GLU A 362 6.64 -3.12 19.54
N LEU A 363 6.78 -4.45 19.45
CA LEU A 363 7.52 -5.11 18.40
C LEU A 363 6.56 -5.47 17.27
N TYR A 364 6.89 -5.07 16.06
CA TYR A 364 6.09 -5.29 14.86
C TYR A 364 6.83 -6.17 13.86
N GLY A 365 6.08 -6.84 12.99
CA GLY A 365 6.61 -7.60 11.86
C GLY A 365 6.10 -7.04 10.53
N ALA A 366 6.98 -6.43 9.74
CA ALA A 366 6.69 -6.00 8.38
C ALA A 366 6.94 -7.14 7.39
N ASP A 367 5.99 -7.36 6.47
CA ASP A 367 6.09 -8.37 5.42
C ASP A 367 6.40 -7.68 4.09
N PHE A 368 7.50 -8.08 3.45
CA PHE A 368 7.94 -7.54 2.17
C PHE A 368 8.00 -8.60 1.08
N ILE A 369 7.68 -8.23 -0.16
CA ILE A 369 7.97 -9.04 -1.36
C ILE A 369 8.97 -8.27 -2.21
N LEU A 370 9.96 -8.96 -2.79
CA LEU A 370 10.90 -8.32 -3.72
C LEU A 370 10.36 -8.38 -5.15
N GLY A 371 10.45 -7.28 -5.89
CA GLY A 371 10.32 -7.27 -7.35
C GLY A 371 11.54 -7.92 -8.02
N ARG A 372 11.47 -8.19 -9.33
CA ARG A 372 12.63 -8.69 -10.11
C ARG A 372 13.83 -7.73 -10.10
N ASP A 373 13.56 -6.45 -9.89
CA ASP A 373 14.53 -5.37 -9.69
C ASP A 373 15.09 -5.30 -8.24
N PHE A 374 14.76 -6.29 -7.40
CA PHE A 374 15.11 -6.38 -5.98
C PHE A 374 14.53 -5.28 -5.09
N LYS A 375 13.65 -4.41 -5.60
CA LYS A 375 13.00 -3.42 -4.73
C LYS A 375 11.99 -4.12 -3.81
N PRO A 376 12.03 -3.84 -2.50
CA PRO A 376 11.07 -4.39 -1.57
C PRO A 376 9.75 -3.62 -1.62
N TRP A 377 8.66 -4.39 -1.68
CA TRP A 377 7.28 -3.92 -1.64
C TRP A 377 6.67 -4.31 -0.30
N LEU A 378 6.31 -3.31 0.51
CA LEU A 378 5.61 -3.51 1.78
C LEU A 378 4.21 -4.07 1.50
N ILE A 379 3.86 -5.17 2.15
CA ILE A 379 2.58 -5.87 1.94
C ILE A 379 1.66 -5.72 3.13
N GLU A 380 2.18 -5.89 4.35
CA GLU A 380 1.45 -5.70 5.59
C GLU A 380 2.43 -5.43 6.75
N ILE A 381 1.93 -4.79 7.81
CA ILE A 381 2.61 -4.70 9.10
C ILE A 381 1.73 -5.44 10.10
N ASN A 382 2.33 -6.37 10.86
CA ASN A 382 1.64 -7.17 11.84
C ASN A 382 2.00 -6.69 13.25
N SER A 383 1.00 -6.35 14.07
CA SER A 383 1.16 -6.32 15.53
C SER A 383 1.35 -7.73 16.06
N SER A 384 2.06 -7.82 17.19
CA SER A 384 2.31 -9.08 17.90
C SER A 384 2.78 -10.21 16.95
N PRO A 385 3.88 -10.01 16.18
CA PRO A 385 4.38 -11.02 15.26
C PRO A 385 4.63 -12.34 16.00
N THR A 386 4.29 -13.46 15.37
CA THR A 386 4.43 -14.78 16.02
C THR A 386 5.87 -15.07 16.41
N MET A 387 6.08 -15.45 17.67
CA MET A 387 7.37 -15.89 18.21
C MET A 387 7.47 -17.40 18.39
N HIS A 388 6.56 -18.15 17.76
CA HIS A 388 6.54 -19.60 17.89
C HIS A 388 7.75 -20.22 17.16
N PRO A 389 8.51 -21.13 17.80
CA PRO A 389 9.68 -21.79 17.21
C PRO A 389 9.25 -22.89 16.22
N SER A 390 8.59 -22.51 15.12
CA SER A 390 8.03 -23.47 14.15
C SER A 390 9.07 -24.14 13.24
N THR A 391 10.27 -23.58 13.13
CA THR A 391 11.38 -24.09 12.31
C THR A 391 12.69 -23.77 13.04
N PRO A 392 13.83 -24.39 12.68
CA PRO A 392 15.13 -24.01 13.25
C PRO A 392 15.44 -22.51 13.12
N VAL A 393 15.06 -21.90 11.99
CA VAL A 393 15.24 -20.46 11.73
C VAL A 393 14.46 -19.62 12.74
N THR A 394 13.16 -19.88 12.92
CA THR A 394 12.34 -19.12 13.85
C THR A 394 12.64 -19.47 15.31
N ALA A 395 13.08 -20.69 15.62
CA ALA A 395 13.51 -21.05 16.97
C ALA A 395 14.70 -20.20 17.44
N GLN A 396 15.69 -20.01 16.56
CA GLN A 396 16.84 -19.16 16.84
C GLN A 396 16.46 -17.67 16.86
N LEU A 397 15.93 -17.15 15.74
CA LEU A 397 15.75 -15.72 15.56
C LEU A 397 14.67 -15.13 16.49
N CYS A 398 13.58 -15.86 16.78
CA CYS A 398 12.57 -15.37 17.70
C CYS A 398 13.10 -15.30 19.14
N ALA A 399 13.97 -16.23 19.56
CA ALA A 399 14.60 -16.14 20.88
C ALA A 399 15.52 -14.92 20.97
N GLN A 400 16.37 -14.71 19.96
CA GLN A 400 17.30 -13.57 19.89
C GLN A 400 16.57 -12.22 19.90
N VAL A 401 15.54 -12.04 19.07
CA VAL A 401 14.82 -10.75 19.01
C VAL A 401 14.08 -10.45 20.31
N GLN A 402 13.60 -11.47 21.03
CA GLN A 402 12.97 -11.29 22.33
C GLN A 402 13.98 -10.84 23.38
N GLU A 403 15.15 -11.48 23.46
CA GLU A 403 16.24 -11.08 24.35
C GLU A 403 16.71 -9.65 24.04
N ASP A 404 17.00 -9.36 22.77
CA ASP A 404 17.49 -8.05 22.33
C ASP A 404 16.43 -6.94 22.54
N THR A 405 15.14 -7.29 22.50
CA THR A 405 14.06 -6.34 22.84
C THR A 405 14.18 -5.92 24.30
N ILE A 406 14.47 -6.86 25.21
CA ILE A 406 14.67 -6.54 26.64
C ILE A 406 15.88 -5.63 26.81
N LYS A 407 16.99 -5.89 26.14
CA LYS A 407 18.19 -5.02 26.16
C LYS A 407 17.86 -3.57 25.80
N VAL A 408 17.08 -3.36 24.73
CA VAL A 408 16.69 -2.01 24.27
C VAL A 408 15.75 -1.33 25.27
N VAL A 409 14.77 -2.04 25.84
CA VAL A 409 13.70 -1.40 26.62
C VAL A 409 13.99 -1.32 28.12
N VAL A 410 14.84 -2.21 28.64
CA VAL A 410 15.22 -2.30 30.07
C VAL A 410 16.66 -1.81 30.26
N ASP A 411 17.65 -2.50 29.71
CA ASP A 411 19.07 -2.24 30.00
C ASP A 411 19.49 -0.84 29.56
N ARG A 412 19.01 -0.41 28.39
CA ARG A 412 19.30 0.93 27.85
C ARG A 412 18.78 2.10 28.68
N ARG A 413 17.86 1.84 29.62
CA ARG A 413 17.41 2.84 30.61
C ARG A 413 18.46 3.08 31.69
N MET A 414 19.24 2.05 32.01
CA MET A 414 20.30 2.07 33.02
C MET A 414 21.63 2.53 32.40
N ASP A 415 21.98 2.00 31.23
CA ASP A 415 23.18 2.38 30.47
C ASP A 415 22.85 2.62 29.00
N ARG A 416 22.99 3.87 28.54
CA ARG A 416 22.68 4.24 27.14
C ARG A 416 23.60 3.59 26.10
N ASN A 417 24.74 3.06 26.51
CA ASN A 417 25.75 2.44 25.67
C ASN A 417 25.79 0.91 25.82
N CYS A 418 24.82 0.30 26.50
CA CYS A 418 24.75 -1.14 26.66
C CYS A 418 24.64 -1.87 25.32
N ASP A 419 24.96 -3.17 25.32
CA ASP A 419 24.64 -4.04 24.20
C ASP A 419 23.13 -3.99 23.91
N ILE A 420 22.78 -3.85 22.64
CA ILE A 420 21.39 -3.89 22.14
C ILE A 420 21.17 -5.06 21.18
N GLY A 421 22.12 -5.99 21.14
CA GLY A 421 22.17 -7.12 20.23
C GLY A 421 22.03 -6.70 18.78
N ASN A 422 21.11 -7.32 18.07
CA ASN A 422 20.92 -7.07 16.64
C ASN A 422 20.01 -5.88 16.32
N PHE A 423 19.52 -5.13 17.31
CA PHE A 423 18.85 -3.87 17.01
C PHE A 423 19.83 -2.78 16.56
N GLU A 424 19.32 -1.86 15.75
CA GLU A 424 19.94 -0.57 15.47
C GLU A 424 18.88 0.52 15.51
N LEU A 425 19.30 1.74 15.88
CA LEU A 425 18.40 2.89 15.81
C LEU A 425 18.17 3.24 14.34
N LEU A 426 16.92 3.13 13.89
CA LEU A 426 16.52 3.45 12.52
C LEU A 426 16.11 4.92 12.40
N TRP A 427 15.28 5.38 13.32
CA TRP A 427 14.73 6.74 13.28
C TRP A 427 14.51 7.25 14.68
N ARG A 428 14.86 8.52 14.89
CA ARG A 428 14.47 9.27 16.08
C ARG A 428 14.27 10.72 15.68
N GLN A 429 13.04 11.20 15.80
CA GLN A 429 12.75 12.61 15.57
C GLN A 429 12.92 13.43 16.87
N PRO A 430 12.94 14.77 16.79
CA PRO A 430 12.83 15.63 17.96
C PRO A 430 11.48 15.45 18.66
N ALA A 431 11.44 15.64 19.99
CA ALA A 431 10.18 15.66 20.71
C ALA A 431 9.38 16.90 20.29
N VAL A 432 8.09 16.74 20.05
CA VAL A 432 7.17 17.84 19.79
C VAL A 432 6.45 18.14 21.09
N GLU A 433 6.55 19.38 21.58
CA GLU A 433 5.71 19.83 22.68
C GLU A 433 4.27 19.91 22.15
N LEU A 434 3.42 18.99 22.60
CA LEU A 434 1.99 19.11 22.35
C LEU A 434 1.49 20.26 23.23
N PRO A 435 0.93 21.35 22.65
CA PRO A 435 0.34 22.39 23.48
C PRO A 435 -0.71 21.75 24.39
N PRO A 436 -0.79 22.14 25.67
CA PRO A 436 -1.83 21.63 26.56
C PRO A 436 -3.18 21.95 25.93
N PHE A 437 -3.87 20.91 25.45
CA PHE A 437 -5.16 21.06 24.79
C PHE A 437 -6.23 21.32 25.86
N SER A 438 -6.33 22.56 26.31
CA SER A 438 -7.55 23.09 26.91
C SER A 438 -8.53 23.22 25.73
N GLY A 439 -9.60 22.42 25.69
CA GLY A 439 -10.57 22.44 24.60
C GLY A 439 -11.24 23.80 24.44
N SER A 440 -10.59 24.74 23.76
CA SER A 440 -11.17 26.00 23.35
C SER A 440 -11.78 25.81 21.97
N GLU A 441 -13.07 26.07 21.90
CA GLU A 441 -13.94 25.96 20.73
C GLU A 441 -13.25 26.52 19.46
N LEU A 442 -12.99 25.63 18.51
CA LEU A 442 -12.66 26.03 17.14
C LEU A 442 -13.95 26.54 16.49
N TYR A 443 -14.08 27.85 16.33
CA TYR A 443 -15.11 28.44 15.48
C TYR A 443 -14.48 28.91 14.17
N VAL A 444 -15.21 28.69 13.08
CA VAL A 444 -14.85 29.16 11.74
C VAL A 444 -15.76 30.34 11.43
N GLU A 445 -15.20 31.53 11.32
CA GLU A 445 -15.89 32.68 10.74
C GLU A 445 -15.57 32.76 9.25
N GLY A 446 -16.62 32.68 8.43
CA GLY A 446 -16.55 32.89 6.99
C GLY A 446 -17.54 33.97 6.57
N ILE A 447 -17.18 34.77 5.58
CA ILE A 447 -18.07 35.75 4.95
C ILE A 447 -18.45 35.21 3.58
N SER A 448 -19.76 35.15 3.29
CA SER A 448 -20.24 34.71 1.98
C SER A 448 -19.82 35.69 0.88
N VAL A 449 -19.03 35.22 -0.09
CA VAL A 449 -18.66 36.02 -1.27
C VAL A 449 -19.86 36.07 -2.20
N LYS A 450 -20.58 37.20 -2.20
CA LYS A 450 -21.68 37.44 -3.15
C LYS A 450 -21.09 37.55 -4.55
N LYS A 451 -21.46 36.64 -5.46
CA LYS A 451 -21.15 36.76 -6.89
C LYS A 451 -21.59 38.14 -7.39
N ALA A 452 -20.71 38.83 -8.11
CA ALA A 452 -21.06 40.08 -8.78
C ALA A 452 -22.27 39.84 -9.70
N LYS A 453 -23.39 40.52 -9.43
CA LYS A 453 -24.54 40.51 -10.33
C LYS A 453 -24.09 41.15 -11.64
N LYS A 454 -24.06 40.38 -12.74
CA LYS A 454 -24.02 40.94 -14.09
C LYS A 454 -25.24 41.86 -14.22
N GLN A 455 -25.01 43.15 -14.43
CA GLN A 455 -26.07 44.05 -14.87
C GLN A 455 -26.51 43.61 -16.27
N MET A 456 -27.73 43.08 -16.38
CA MET A 456 -28.44 43.07 -17.66
C MET A 456 -29.15 44.42 -17.84
N PRO A 457 -29.13 45.01 -19.05
CA PRO A 457 -29.83 46.28 -19.30
C PRO A 457 -31.36 46.09 -19.27
N PRO A 458 -32.11 47.17 -18.96
CA PRO A 458 -33.50 47.08 -18.54
C PRO A 458 -34.45 46.78 -19.70
N ILE A 459 -35.32 45.78 -19.52
CA ILE A 459 -36.53 45.61 -20.32
C ILE A 459 -37.67 46.34 -19.61
N THR A 460 -38.36 47.17 -20.38
CA THR A 460 -39.42 48.10 -20.00
C THR A 460 -40.69 47.43 -19.47
N ASN A 461 -41.32 48.14 -18.53
CA ASN A 461 -42.53 47.89 -17.76
C ASN A 461 -43.71 47.25 -18.51
N LEU A 462 -44.40 46.35 -17.80
CA LEU A 462 -45.86 46.17 -17.89
C LEU A 462 -46.41 45.93 -16.47
N ASN A 463 -47.17 46.92 -15.99
CA ASN A 463 -48.00 46.85 -14.80
C ASN A 463 -49.14 45.84 -15.00
N PHE A 464 -49.50 45.08 -13.97
CA PHE A 464 -50.90 44.87 -13.58
C PHE A 464 -51.00 44.47 -12.10
N SER A 465 -52.10 44.94 -11.51
CA SER A 465 -52.45 45.08 -10.10
C SER A 465 -53.32 43.92 -9.57
N GLU A 466 -53.50 43.93 -8.23
CA GLU A 466 -54.54 43.25 -7.42
C GLU A 466 -54.39 41.74 -7.15
N SER A 467 -54.72 41.16 -5.99
CA SER A 467 -55.42 41.61 -4.77
C SER A 467 -55.19 40.66 -3.57
N SER A 468 -55.50 41.19 -2.38
CA SER A 468 -55.67 40.65 -1.00
C SER A 468 -56.18 39.21 -0.83
N SER A 469 -56.09 38.50 0.30
CA SER A 469 -55.97 38.75 1.76
C SER A 469 -55.63 37.39 2.42
N ASP A 470 -54.88 37.25 3.51
CA ASP A 470 -55.36 37.47 4.88
C ASP A 470 -54.20 37.51 5.90
N MET A 471 -54.48 38.19 7.00
CA MET A 471 -53.64 38.67 8.11
C MET A 471 -54.03 37.86 9.39
N PRO A 472 -53.50 38.05 10.64
CA PRO A 472 -52.36 38.87 11.09
C PRO A 472 -51.58 38.42 12.38
N LEU A 473 -50.63 39.30 12.78
CA LEU A 473 -50.11 39.67 14.14
C LEU A 473 -49.09 38.74 14.85
N LYS A 474 -48.06 39.23 15.55
CA LYS A 474 -47.44 40.56 15.72
C LYS A 474 -46.12 40.30 16.48
N VAL A 475 -45.02 40.89 16.00
CA VAL A 475 -43.82 41.18 16.79
C VAL A 475 -43.81 42.70 17.03
N GLY A 476 -43.57 43.11 18.27
CA GLY A 476 -43.31 44.50 18.63
C GLY A 476 -41.87 44.66 19.13
N SER A 477 -41.08 45.42 18.37
CA SER A 477 -39.89 46.17 18.83
C SER A 477 -40.35 47.47 19.54
N PRO A 478 -39.50 48.49 19.83
CA PRO A 478 -38.03 48.61 19.98
C PRO A 478 -37.67 49.34 21.33
N ARG A 479 -36.43 49.75 21.71
CA ARG A 479 -35.68 50.92 21.19
C ARG A 479 -34.41 51.25 22.04
N THR A 480 -33.30 51.52 21.32
CA THR A 480 -32.31 52.63 21.40
C THR A 480 -31.32 52.90 22.55
N MET A 481 -30.17 53.46 22.09
CA MET A 481 -29.13 54.30 22.74
C MET A 481 -28.01 53.53 23.46
N GLN A 482 -26.74 53.95 23.55
CA GLN A 482 -25.82 54.96 22.96
C GLN A 482 -24.43 54.64 23.58
N GLU A 483 -23.31 55.08 22.98
CA GLU A 483 -21.98 55.08 23.65
C GLU A 483 -21.94 55.99 24.90
N PRO A 484 -20.93 55.87 25.80
CA PRO A 484 -19.76 56.78 25.70
C PRO A 484 -18.40 56.22 26.19
N ALA A 485 -17.36 57.05 26.00
CA ALA A 485 -15.93 56.86 26.28
C ALA A 485 -15.46 57.12 27.74
N GLY A 486 -14.21 56.70 28.06
CA GLY A 486 -13.39 57.23 29.17
C GLY A 486 -12.44 56.21 29.85
N GLY A 487 -11.11 56.47 29.88
CA GLY A 487 -10.08 55.69 30.62
C GLY A 487 -10.01 56.03 32.12
N PRO A 488 -8.88 55.87 32.88
CA PRO A 488 -7.55 55.34 32.52
C PRO A 488 -6.82 54.45 33.61
N SER A 489 -5.59 54.03 33.30
CA SER A 489 -4.39 53.89 34.18
C SER A 489 -4.08 52.66 35.09
N HIS A 490 -2.77 52.36 35.10
CA HIS A 490 -1.88 51.79 36.16
C HIS A 490 -1.45 50.30 36.19
N THR A 491 -0.30 50.05 35.57
CA THR A 491 1.03 49.63 36.08
C THR A 491 1.22 48.73 37.36
N ILE A 492 2.18 47.78 37.22
CA ILE A 492 3.11 47.11 38.18
C ILE A 492 2.57 46.02 39.16
N MET A 493 3.02 44.75 39.03
CA MET A 493 4.05 44.12 39.91
C MET A 493 4.26 42.61 39.67
N ARG A 494 5.54 42.28 39.44
CA ARG A 494 6.17 40.99 39.76
C ARG A 494 6.23 40.82 41.28
N GLN A 495 5.99 39.61 41.78
CA GLN A 495 6.60 39.12 43.02
C GLN A 495 7.06 37.67 42.86
N ASP A 496 8.39 37.49 42.94
CA ASP A 496 9.09 36.25 43.30
C ASP A 496 8.85 35.95 44.78
N TRP A 497 8.60 34.69 45.17
CA TRP A 497 9.00 34.17 46.49
C TRP A 497 9.53 32.73 46.41
N LYS A 498 10.63 32.53 47.14
CA LYS A 498 11.54 31.38 47.18
C LYS A 498 11.06 30.27 48.14
N ARG A 499 11.48 29.03 47.80
CA ARG A 499 12.15 27.99 48.61
C ARG A 499 12.06 28.08 50.15
N GLU A 500 11.61 26.98 50.77
CA GLU A 500 12.05 26.55 52.10
C GLU A 500 12.26 25.02 52.15
N ASP A 501 13.38 24.64 52.78
CA ASP A 501 13.83 23.30 53.10
C ASP A 501 13.14 22.77 54.37
N SER A 502 13.02 21.45 54.50
CA SER A 502 13.13 20.78 55.82
C SER A 502 13.70 19.36 55.70
N LYS A 503 14.83 19.15 56.40
CA LYS A 503 15.37 17.85 56.87
C LYS A 503 14.47 17.34 58.01
N LEU A 504 14.32 16.05 58.32
CA LEU A 504 15.31 15.08 58.83
C LEU A 504 14.59 13.72 59.03
N GLY A 505 15.30 12.60 58.92
CA GLY A 505 14.78 11.31 59.40
C GLY A 505 15.52 10.07 58.89
N SER A 506 16.73 9.86 59.38
CA SER A 506 17.53 8.64 59.23
C SER A 506 16.82 7.40 59.79
N ARG A 507 16.84 6.27 59.05
CA ARG A 507 16.72 4.94 59.68
C ARG A 507 17.62 3.92 58.99
N ALA A 508 18.37 3.24 59.84
CA ALA A 508 19.50 2.39 59.55
C ALA A 508 19.10 1.03 58.94
N VAL A 509 20.06 0.49 58.21
CA VAL A 509 20.15 -0.86 57.67
C VAL A 509 20.40 -1.86 58.80
N SER A 510 19.65 -2.96 58.81
CA SER A 510 19.99 -4.17 59.55
C SER A 510 19.60 -5.41 58.75
N THR A 511 20.61 -6.10 58.22
CA THR A 511 20.59 -7.53 57.86
C THR A 511 20.36 -8.39 59.11
N PRO A 512 19.84 -9.61 58.93
CA PRO A 512 20.62 -10.76 59.37
C PRO A 512 20.67 -11.89 58.33
N ALA A 513 21.76 -12.64 58.40
CA ALA A 513 21.98 -13.92 57.74
C ALA A 513 21.69 -15.09 58.71
N LEU A 514 21.65 -16.30 58.14
CA LEU A 514 21.53 -17.66 58.72
C LEU A 514 20.07 -18.09 58.95
N THR A 515 19.59 -19.22 58.42
CA THR A 515 20.19 -20.51 58.05
C THR A 515 19.58 -21.09 56.78
#